data_AF-A0A7C6WT02-F1
#
_entry.id   AF-A0A7C6WT02-F1
#
_cell.length_a   1.000
_cell.length_b   1.000
_cell.length_c   1.000
_cell.angle_alpha   90.00
_cell.angle_beta   90.00
_cell.angle_gamma   90.00
#
_symmetry.space_group_name_H-M   'P 1'
#
loop_
_entity.id
_entity.type
_entity.pdbx_description
1 polymer ?
#
loop_
_entity_poly.entity_id
_entity_poly.type
_entity_poly.pdbx_seq_one_letter_code
_entity_poly.pdbx_strand_id
1 'polypeptide(L)'
;MYIPRLRNAEQVAEYFKQADRDTAVTVHLLKTLAKKRKIMCRFIGKKRLFNLDECLQYFTGNVEYEKIRKVRGSARKMRGTFEILDLFKEYDPMRLIADISVIIFPML
;
A
#
# COMPACT_ATOMS: atom_id res chain seq x y z
N MET A 1 -1.28 -16.43 2.68
CA MET A 1 -0.48 -15.37 2.03
C MET A 1 -1.44 -14.31 1.50
N TYR A 2 -1.31 -13.04 1.91
CA TYR A 2 -2.19 -11.97 1.41
C TYR A 2 -1.52 -11.30 0.20
N ILE A 3 -2.22 -11.30 -0.93
CA ILE A 3 -1.75 -10.68 -2.18
C ILE A 3 -2.50 -9.34 -2.33
N PRO A 4 -1.81 -8.19 -2.27
CA PRO A 4 -2.45 -6.88 -2.39
C PRO A 4 -3.15 -6.70 -3.74
N ARG A 5 -4.39 -6.22 -3.74
CA ARG A 5 -5.16 -5.97 -4.97
C ARG A 5 -4.78 -4.62 -5.57
N LEU A 6 -3.72 -4.60 -6.39
CA LEU A 6 -3.25 -3.40 -7.08
C LEU A 6 -4.08 -3.10 -8.32
N ARG A 7 -4.57 -1.85 -8.44
CA ARG A 7 -5.39 -1.37 -9.56
C ARG A 7 -4.93 0.03 -10.00
N ASN A 8 -5.11 0.36 -11.27
CA ASN A 8 -4.89 1.73 -11.72
C ASN A 8 -6.03 2.66 -11.21
N ALA A 9 -5.86 3.98 -11.30
CA ALA A 9 -6.86 4.91 -10.79
C ALA A 9 -8.25 4.76 -11.45
N GLU A 10 -8.30 4.44 -12.74
CA GLU A 10 -9.54 4.26 -13.52
C GLU A 10 -10.30 3.04 -13.01
N GLN A 11 -9.62 1.91 -12.86
CA GLN A 11 -10.17 0.66 -12.32
C GLN A 11 -10.66 0.81 -10.88
N VAL A 12 -9.96 1.59 -10.04
CA VAL A 12 -10.45 1.87 -8.68
C VAL A 12 -11.74 2.69 -8.73
N ALA A 13 -11.76 3.77 -9.51
CA ALA A 13 -12.96 4.60 -9.63
C ALA A 13 -14.14 3.81 -10.20
N GLU A 14 -13.90 2.97 -11.21
CA GLU A 14 -14.92 2.08 -11.77
C GLU A 14 -15.43 1.07 -10.75
N TYR A 15 -14.54 0.47 -9.95
CA TYR A 15 -14.93 -0.43 -8.86
C TYR A 15 -15.89 0.24 -7.87
N PHE A 16 -15.55 1.46 -7.42
CA PHE A 16 -16.44 2.20 -6.52
C PHE A 16 -17.76 2.58 -7.18
N LYS A 17 -17.76 2.92 -8.48
CA LYS A 17 -18.96 3.27 -9.24
C LYS A 17 -19.89 2.08 -9.47
N GLN A 18 -19.33 0.88 -9.62
CA GLN A 18 -20.09 -0.37 -9.71
C GLN A 18 -20.72 -0.73 -8.35
N ALA A 19 -20.03 -0.45 -7.25
CA ALA A 19 -20.55 -0.68 -5.90
C ALA A 19 -21.61 0.37 -5.50
N ASP A 20 -21.39 1.63 -5.86
CA ASP A 20 -22.29 2.75 -5.59
C ASP A 20 -22.25 3.73 -6.78
N ARG A 21 -23.38 3.84 -7.48
CA ARG A 21 -23.48 4.64 -8.72
C ARG A 21 -23.25 6.13 -8.47
N ASP A 22 -23.58 6.62 -7.27
CA ASP A 22 -23.49 8.02 -6.89
C ASP A 22 -22.23 8.32 -6.06
N THR A 23 -21.24 7.42 -6.13
CA THR A 23 -19.97 7.57 -5.40
C THR A 23 -19.24 8.86 -5.77
N ALA A 24 -18.69 9.53 -4.75
CA ALA A 24 -17.77 10.66 -4.94
C ALA A 24 -16.35 10.23 -5.35
N VAL A 25 -16.06 8.92 -5.41
CA VAL A 25 -14.72 8.41 -5.70
C VAL A 25 -14.41 8.50 -7.19
N THR A 26 -13.67 9.54 -7.56
CA THR A 26 -13.21 9.78 -8.94
C THR A 26 -11.71 9.60 -9.09
N VAL A 27 -11.24 9.43 -10.33
CA VAL A 27 -9.81 9.41 -10.68
C VAL A 27 -9.09 10.67 -10.18
N HIS A 28 -9.75 11.83 -10.28
CA HIS A 28 -9.21 13.10 -9.80
C HIS A 28 -9.02 13.06 -8.27
N LEU A 29 -10.04 12.60 -7.54
CA LEU A 29 -9.97 12.47 -6.08
C LEU A 29 -8.81 11.55 -5.66
N LEU A 30 -8.69 10.36 -6.27
CA LEU A 30 -7.61 9.42 -5.99
C LEU A 30 -6.22 10.03 -6.22
N LYS A 31 -6.02 10.71 -7.36
CA LYS A 31 -4.75 11.39 -7.67
C LYS A 31 -4.44 12.51 -6.67
N THR A 32 -5.45 13.26 -6.25
CA THR A 32 -5.33 14.34 -5.25
C THR A 32 -5.02 13.80 -3.86
N LEU A 33 -5.69 12.73 -3.43
CA LEU A 33 -5.42 12.06 -2.16
C LEU A 33 -4.02 11.46 -2.13
N ALA A 34 -3.57 10.84 -3.22
CA ALA A 34 -2.19 10.35 -3.34
C ALA A 34 -1.17 11.49 -3.25
N LYS A 35 -1.42 12.62 -3.95
CA LYS A 35 -0.55 13.81 -3.89
C LYS A 35 -0.46 14.37 -2.46
N LYS A 36 -1.59 14.37 -1.74
CA LYS A 36 -1.68 14.77 -0.31
C LYS A 36 -1.19 13.69 0.66
N ARG A 37 -0.68 12.54 0.16
CA ARG A 37 -0.24 11.38 0.95
C ARG A 37 -1.30 10.85 1.92
N LYS A 38 -2.57 10.97 1.54
CA LYS A 38 -3.73 10.47 2.28
C LYS A 38 -4.06 9.02 1.95
N ILE A 39 -3.62 8.53 0.79
CA ILE A 39 -3.66 7.13 0.35
C ILE A 39 -2.33 6.82 -0.36
N MET A 40 -1.84 5.59 -0.26
CA MET A 40 -0.61 5.18 -0.92
C MET A 40 -0.84 4.77 -2.38
N CYS A 41 0.14 5.09 -3.22
CA CYS A 41 0.22 4.54 -4.57
C CYS A 41 1.66 4.20 -4.91
N ARG A 42 1.86 3.13 -5.68
CA ARG A 42 3.15 2.78 -6.30
C ARG A 42 3.17 3.24 -7.74
N PHE A 43 4.33 3.66 -8.22
CA PHE A 43 4.52 3.96 -9.63
C PHE A 43 5.08 2.74 -10.35
N ILE A 44 4.49 2.40 -11.50
CA ILE A 44 5.07 1.48 -12.49
C ILE A 44 5.19 2.27 -13.79
N GLY A 45 6.42 2.69 -14.11
CA GLY A 45 6.67 3.67 -15.15
C GLY A 45 5.89 4.96 -14.89
N LYS A 46 5.03 5.34 -15.85
CA LYS A 46 4.18 6.55 -15.77
C LYS A 46 2.84 6.30 -15.04
N LYS A 47 2.48 5.04 -14.78
CA LYS A 47 1.17 4.68 -14.20
C LYS A 47 1.25 4.64 -12.67
N ARG A 48 0.17 5.08 -12.02
CA ARG A 48 -0.03 4.93 -10.57
C ARG A 48 -0.90 3.71 -10.30
N LEU A 49 -0.41 2.82 -9.44
CA LEU A 49 -1.13 1.68 -8.91
C LEU A 49 -1.50 1.95 -7.46
N PHE A 50 -2.77 1.78 -7.16
CA PHE A 50 -3.38 1.93 -5.86
C PHE A 50 -3.68 0.56 -5.29
N ASN A 51 -3.49 0.38 -3.98
CA ASN A 51 -4.00 -0.79 -3.29
C ASN A 51 -5.50 -0.59 -3.05
N LEU A 52 -6.34 -1.42 -3.67
CA LEU A 52 -7.78 -1.32 -3.58
C LEU A 52 -8.27 -1.51 -2.13
N ASP A 53 -7.66 -2.42 -1.38
CA ASP A 53 -8.04 -2.71 0.00
C ASP A 53 -7.76 -1.51 0.91
N GLU A 54 -6.64 -0.83 0.67
CA GLU A 54 -6.28 0.40 1.39
C GLU A 54 -7.27 1.54 1.06
N CYS A 55 -7.67 1.66 -0.21
CA CYS A 55 -8.67 2.65 -0.62
C CYS A 55 -10.02 2.37 0.06
N LEU A 56 -10.44 1.10 0.09
CA LEU A 56 -11.67 0.68 0.77
C LEU A 56 -11.64 1.04 2.25
N GLN A 57 -10.55 0.70 2.95
CA GLN A 57 -10.39 1.06 4.36
C GLN A 57 -10.45 2.58 4.58
N TYR A 58 -9.81 3.35 3.71
CA TYR A 58 -9.81 4.82 3.78
C TYR A 58 -11.22 5.41 3.62
N PHE A 59 -11.95 5.01 2.57
CA PHE A 59 -13.26 5.57 2.26
C PHE A 59 -14.38 5.08 3.18
N THR A 60 -14.23 3.89 3.77
CA THR A 60 -15.18 3.34 4.75
C THR A 60 -14.93 3.83 6.18
N GLY A 61 -13.85 4.59 6.42
CA GLY A 61 -13.50 5.09 7.76
C GLY A 61 -13.00 4.00 8.71
N ASN A 62 -12.56 2.86 8.19
CA ASN A 62 -12.12 1.73 9.00
C ASN A 62 -10.81 2.06 9.75
N VAL A 63 -10.84 1.93 11.08
CA VAL A 63 -9.82 2.42 12.04
C VAL A 63 -8.41 1.84 11.81
N GLU A 64 -8.31 0.68 11.18
CA GLU A 64 -7.02 0.07 10.82
C GLU A 64 -6.19 0.93 9.88
N TYR A 65 -6.83 1.73 9.01
CA TYR A 65 -6.12 2.62 8.11
C TYR A 65 -5.28 3.66 8.87
N GLU A 66 -5.83 4.26 9.92
CA GLU A 66 -5.10 5.23 10.73
C GLU A 66 -3.96 4.59 11.52
N LYS A 67 -4.14 3.36 12.02
CA LYS A 67 -3.06 2.61 12.67
C LYS A 67 -1.94 2.32 11.69
N ILE A 68 -2.25 1.78 10.50
CA ILE A 68 -1.27 1.52 9.43
C ILE A 68 -0.58 2.82 9.00
N ARG A 69 -1.31 3.93 8.89
CA ARG A 69 -0.77 5.24 8.50
C ARG A 69 0.12 5.86 9.58
N LYS A 70 -0.19 5.70 10.87
CA LYS A 70 0.64 6.17 11.99
C LYS A 70 1.94 5.35 12.11
N VAL A 71 1.85 4.03 11.94
CA VAL A 71 3.03 3.15 11.86
C VAL A 71 3.94 3.50 10.68
N ARG A 72 3.36 3.92 9.55
CA ARG A 72 4.08 4.32 8.34
C ARG A 72 4.38 5.83 8.26
N GLY A 73 4.07 6.58 9.33
CA GLY A 73 4.07 8.03 9.39
C GLY A 73 5.45 8.66 9.50
N SER A 74 6.03 8.99 8.36
CA SER A 74 6.89 10.15 8.06
C SER A 74 7.56 9.84 6.72
N ALA A 75 7.86 10.85 5.92
CA ALA A 75 8.67 10.65 4.73
C ALA A 75 9.95 9.90 5.13
N ARG A 76 10.03 8.59 4.88
CA ARG A 76 11.27 7.87 5.11
C ARG A 76 12.26 8.48 4.12
N LYS A 77 13.14 9.36 4.61
CA LYS A 77 14.53 9.40 4.15
C LYS A 77 14.93 7.93 3.99
N MET A 78 15.40 7.53 2.80
CA MET A 78 15.67 6.13 2.50
C MET A 78 16.46 5.55 3.67
N ARG A 79 15.83 4.64 4.42
CA ARG A 79 16.42 4.04 5.60
C ARG A 79 17.44 3.02 5.11
N GLY A 80 18.64 3.04 5.69
CA GLY A 80 19.67 2.06 5.37
C GLY A 80 19.15 0.63 5.60
N THR A 81 19.74 -0.36 4.94
CA THR A 81 19.34 -1.78 5.04
C THR A 81 19.16 -2.27 6.48
N PHE A 82 20.02 -1.81 7.40
CA PHE A 82 19.97 -2.17 8.81
C PHE A 82 18.72 -1.63 9.56
N GLU A 83 18.31 -0.39 9.28
CA GLU A 83 17.11 0.19 9.90
C GLU A 83 15.81 -0.47 9.40
N ILE A 84 15.84 -1.03 8.18
CA ILE A 84 14.73 -1.84 7.65
C ILE A 84 14.67 -3.18 8.38
N LEU A 85 15.82 -3.84 8.57
CA LEU A 85 15.95 -5.10 9.31
C LEU A 85 15.45 -4.98 10.75
N ASP A 86 15.76 -3.89 11.45
CA ASP A 86 15.33 -3.72 12.85
C ASP A 86 13.82 -3.47 12.95
N LEU A 87 13.22 -2.76 11.99
CA LEU A 87 11.77 -2.62 11.87
C LEU A 87 11.05 -3.95 11.60
N PHE A 88 11.67 -4.85 10.81
CA PHE A 88 11.13 -6.18 10.58
C PHE A 88 11.15 -7.04 11.85
N LYS A 89 12.22 -6.97 12.64
CA LYS A 89 12.32 -7.69 13.93
C LYS A 89 11.28 -7.22 14.94
N GLU A 90 10.96 -5.92 14.96
CA GLU A 90 10.01 -5.33 15.89
C GLU A 90 8.54 -5.66 15.55
N TYR A 91 8.20 -5.74 14.26
CA TYR A 91 6.82 -5.99 13.81
C TYR A 91 6.44 -7.47 13.69
N ASP A 92 7.41 -8.38 13.51
CA ASP A 92 7.12 -9.80 13.30
C ASP A 92 8.30 -10.68 13.80
N PRO A 93 8.52 -10.81 15.11
CA PRO A 93 9.68 -11.50 15.67
C PRO A 93 9.73 -13.00 15.33
N MET A 94 8.60 -13.59 14.92
CA MET A 94 8.45 -15.03 14.65
C MET A 94 8.58 -15.41 13.16
N ARG A 95 8.65 -14.46 12.22
CA ARG A 95 8.67 -14.74 10.76
C ARG A 95 10.03 -14.61 10.09
N LEU A 96 11.09 -14.44 10.87
CA LEU A 96 12.45 -14.11 10.41
C LEU A 96 13.15 -15.16 9.52
N ILE A 97 12.55 -16.32 9.20
CA ILE A 97 13.29 -17.42 8.53
C ILE A 97 12.60 -18.01 7.28
N ALA A 98 11.40 -17.56 6.88
CA ALA A 98 10.67 -18.28 5.82
C ALA A 98 11.01 -17.88 4.36
N ASP A 99 11.34 -16.62 4.04
CA ASP A 99 11.31 -16.18 2.62
C ASP A 99 12.61 -15.54 2.06
N ILE A 100 13.67 -15.37 2.86
CA ILE A 100 14.95 -14.85 2.34
C ILE A 100 15.79 -15.93 1.65
N SER A 101 15.51 -17.22 1.90
CA SER A 101 16.16 -18.35 1.24
C SER A 101 15.78 -18.52 -0.24
N VAL A 102 14.81 -17.76 -0.78
CA VAL A 102 14.38 -17.89 -2.18
C VAL A 102 15.06 -16.89 -3.13
N ILE A 103 15.79 -15.88 -2.62
CA ILE A 103 16.35 -14.79 -3.47
C ILE A 103 17.90 -14.78 -3.52
N ILE A 104 18.61 -15.56 -2.68
CA ILE A 104 20.10 -15.55 -2.63
C ILE A 104 20.74 -16.91 -2.95
N PHE A 105 20.16 -17.69 -3.87
CA PHE A 105 20.91 -18.73 -4.57
C PHE A 105 20.47 -18.84 -6.03
N PRO A 106 21.10 -18.10 -6.95
CA PRO A 106 21.41 -18.62 -8.27
C PRO A 106 22.78 -19.32 -8.19
N MET A 107 22.83 -20.59 -8.61
CA MET A 107 24.01 -21.45 -8.79
C MET A 107 24.65 -22.05 -7.53
N LEU A 108 24.33 -23.32 -7.28
CA LEU A 108 25.22 -24.46 -7.59
C LEU A 108 24.37 -25.71 -7.85
#